data_AF-A0A2G6GW64-F1
#
_entry.id   AF-A0A2G6GW64-F1
#
_cell.length_a   1.000
_cell.length_b   1.000
_cell.length_c   1.000
_cell.angle_alpha   90.00
_cell.angle_beta   90.00
_cell.angle_gamma   90.00
#
_symmetry.space_group_name_H-M   'P 1'
#
loop_
_entity.id
_entity.type
_entity.pdbx_description
1 polymer ?
#
loop_
_entity_poly.entity_id
_entity_poly.type
_entity_poly.pdbx_seq_one_letter_code
_entity_poly.pdbx_strand_id
1 'polypeptide(L)'
;MGKLHRRDEACPCHVPRPEGVHHHSDKANRRRPGVSSPQVEWVRALRKIGDEHGILLISDESQMALCRTGYRFAMERFGVEADLYVLG
;
A
#
# COMPACT_ATOMS: atom_id res chain seq x y z
N MET A 1 -22.11 1.15 -6.07
CA MET A 1 -21.58 2.48 -5.72
C MET A 1 -21.30 2.52 -4.21
N GLY A 2 -20.30 1.77 -3.75
CA GLY A 2 -19.91 1.77 -2.34
C GLY A 2 -18.93 2.91 -2.09
N LYS A 3 -19.34 3.91 -1.30
CA LYS A 3 -18.41 4.87 -0.69
C LYS A 3 -17.85 4.19 0.56
N LEU A 4 -16.52 3.99 0.69
CA LEU A 4 -15.79 4.29 1.95
C LEU A 4 -14.25 4.08 1.86
N HIS A 5 -13.52 5.08 1.39
CA HIS A 5 -12.39 5.66 2.12
C HIS A 5 -12.13 7.05 1.52
N ARG A 6 -12.41 8.11 2.28
CA ARG A 6 -12.03 9.47 1.86
C ARG A 6 -10.51 9.49 1.82
N ARG A 7 -9.93 9.96 0.70
CA ARG A 7 -8.47 10.20 0.58
C ARG A 7 -7.93 11.12 1.68
N ASP A 8 -8.82 11.83 2.37
CA ASP A 8 -8.54 12.78 3.44
C ASP A 8 -8.67 12.18 4.87
N GLU A 9 -9.18 10.95 5.02
CA GLU A 9 -9.12 10.22 6.29
C GLU A 9 -7.76 9.52 6.40
N ALA A 10 -6.72 10.32 6.57
CA ALA A 10 -5.41 9.85 6.94
C ALA A 10 -5.52 8.87 8.13
N CYS A 11 -4.65 7.85 8.18
CA CYS A 11 -4.59 6.99 9.38
C CYS A 11 -4.60 7.90 10.63
N PRO A 12 -5.32 7.57 11.70
CA PRO A 12 -5.12 8.27 12.98
C PRO A 12 -3.65 8.18 13.47
N CYS A 13 -2.87 7.27 12.87
CA CYS A 13 -1.43 7.09 13.01
C CYS A 13 -0.58 7.72 11.88
N HIS A 14 -1.20 8.41 10.93
CA HIS A 14 -0.54 9.11 9.83
C HIS A 14 0.16 10.31 10.44
N VAL A 15 1.44 10.12 10.76
CA VAL A 15 2.32 11.23 11.06
C VAL A 15 2.49 11.98 9.74
N PRO A 16 1.94 13.21 9.58
CA PRO A 16 2.10 13.97 8.35
C PRO A 16 3.59 14.08 8.07
N ARG A 17 4.03 13.62 6.90
CA ARG A 17 5.43 13.73 6.53
C ARG A 17 5.74 15.22 6.34
N PRO A 18 6.75 15.78 7.04
CA PRO A 18 7.25 17.10 6.68
C PRO A 18 7.72 17.05 5.23
N GLU A 19 7.42 18.10 4.48
CA GLU A 19 7.80 18.22 3.09
C GLU A 19 9.33 18.09 2.97
N GLY A 20 9.80 17.08 2.25
CA GLY A 20 11.24 16.79 2.10
C GLY A 20 11.86 15.81 3.13
N VAL A 21 11.09 15.22 4.05
CA VAL A 21 11.65 14.26 5.03
C VAL A 21 11.32 12.81 4.66
N HIS A 22 12.31 12.11 4.12
CA HIS A 22 12.33 10.65 4.03
C HIS A 22 12.78 10.05 5.37
N HIS A 23 11.87 9.84 6.32
CA HIS A 23 12.18 9.01 7.48
C HIS A 23 12.42 7.55 7.04
N HIS A 24 13.69 7.18 6.87
CA HIS A 24 14.14 5.78 6.88
C HIS A 24 14.22 5.32 8.34
N SER A 25 13.08 4.93 8.93
CA SER A 25 13.14 4.07 10.12
C SER A 25 13.54 2.67 9.65
N ASP A 26 14.85 2.45 9.53
CA ASP A 26 15.46 1.20 9.04
C ASP A 26 15.09 -0.02 9.88
N LYS A 27 14.63 0.19 11.13
CA LYS A 27 14.16 -0.89 12.01
C LYS A 27 12.74 -1.36 11.66
N ALA A 28 11.87 -0.48 11.18
CA ALA A 28 10.50 -0.82 10.81
C ALA A 28 10.42 -1.34 9.36
N ASN A 29 11.20 -0.78 8.45
CA ASN A 29 11.22 -1.18 7.04
C ASN A 29 12.22 -2.31 6.74
N ARG A 30 12.70 -3.05 7.76
CA ARG A 30 13.59 -4.20 7.56
C ARG A 30 12.82 -5.34 6.91
N ARG A 31 12.77 -5.28 5.59
CA ARG A 31 12.24 -6.31 4.73
C ARG A 31 13.00 -7.61 4.96
N ARG A 32 12.28 -8.72 4.96
CA ARG A 32 12.92 -10.04 4.90
C ARG A 32 13.87 -10.05 3.70
N PRO A 33 15.08 -10.60 3.81
CA PRO A 33 15.97 -10.75 2.66
C PRO A 33 15.22 -11.38 1.48
N GLY A 34 15.34 -10.75 0.30
CA GLY A 34 14.63 -11.17 -0.92
C GLY A 34 13.32 -10.43 -1.22
N VAL A 35 12.88 -9.47 -0.39
CA VAL A 35 11.66 -8.68 -0.68
C VAL A 35 12.02 -7.33 -1.33
N SER A 36 11.79 -7.23 -2.65
CA SER A 36 11.92 -5.99 -3.43
C SER A 36 10.59 -5.23 -3.50
N SER A 37 10.65 -3.92 -3.76
CA SER A 37 9.43 -3.15 -4.04
C SER A 37 9.15 -3.21 -5.54
N PRO A 38 7.92 -3.48 -5.97
CA PRO A 38 7.56 -3.34 -7.38
C PRO A 38 7.62 -1.87 -7.82
N GLN A 39 7.77 -1.66 -9.12
CA GLN A 39 7.61 -0.34 -9.74
C GLN A 39 6.14 0.08 -9.73
N VAL A 40 5.85 1.38 -9.58
CA VAL A 40 4.49 1.92 -9.52
C VAL A 40 3.66 1.54 -10.75
N GLU A 41 4.25 1.69 -11.93
CA GLU A 41 3.53 1.43 -13.19
C GLU A 41 3.18 -0.05 -13.37
N TRP A 42 3.98 -0.95 -12.81
CA TRP A 42 3.68 -2.38 -12.84
C TRP A 42 2.42 -2.71 -12.03
N VAL A 43 2.28 -2.15 -10.83
CA VAL A 43 1.10 -2.38 -9.98
C VAL A 43 -0.17 -1.78 -10.60
N ARG A 44 -0.06 -0.60 -11.23
CA ARG A 44 -1.17 0.03 -11.95
C ARG A 44 -1.60 -0.76 -13.19
N ALA A 45 -0.64 -1.28 -13.95
CA ALA A 45 -0.93 -2.14 -15.10
C ALA A 45 -1.64 -3.43 -14.67
N LEU A 46 -1.22 -4.05 -13.57
CA LEU A 46 -1.92 -5.21 -13.01
C LEU A 46 -3.35 -4.91 -12.59
N ARG A 47 -3.60 -3.77 -11.93
CA ARG A 47 -4.97 -3.36 -11.58
C ARG A 47 -5.84 -3.24 -12.83
N LYS A 48 -5.34 -2.56 -13.86
CA LYS A 48 -6.06 -2.39 -15.13
C LYS A 48 -6.40 -3.74 -15.78
N ILE A 49 -5.45 -4.66 -15.84
CA ILE A 49 -5.68 -6.02 -16.35
C ILE A 49 -6.73 -6.74 -15.49
N GLY A 50 -6.66 -6.59 -14.16
CA GLY A 50 -7.64 -7.15 -13.24
C GLY A 50 -9.06 -6.66 -13.52
N ASP A 51 -9.21 -5.35 -13.73
CA ASP A 51 -10.49 -4.71 -14.06
C ASP A 51 -11.04 -5.18 -15.42
N GLU A 52 -10.18 -5.31 -16.43
CA GLU A 52 -10.57 -5.73 -17.79
C GLU A 52 -11.03 -7.19 -17.86
N HIS A 53 -10.45 -8.06 -17.03
CA HIS A 53 -10.69 -9.50 -17.08
C HIS A 53 -11.54 -10.04 -15.92
N GLY A 54 -11.99 -9.19 -15.01
CA GLY A 54 -12.73 -9.61 -13.81
C GLY A 54 -11.87 -10.45 -12.84
N ILE A 55 -10.57 -10.16 -12.77
CA ILE A 55 -9.64 -10.85 -11.86
C ILE A 55 -9.50 -10.03 -10.58
N LEU A 56 -9.59 -10.70 -9.44
CA LEU A 56 -9.40 -10.08 -8.14
C LEU A 56 -7.92 -9.78 -7.89
N LEU A 57 -7.65 -8.56 -7.44
CA LEU A 57 -6.36 -8.14 -6.92
C LEU A 57 -6.34 -8.35 -5.40
N ILE A 58 -5.54 -9.30 -4.94
CA ILE A 58 -5.33 -9.57 -3.51
C ILE A 58 -3.98 -9.02 -3.10
N SER A 59 -3.94 -8.16 -2.08
CA SER A 59 -2.69 -7.66 -1.49
C SER A 59 -2.41 -8.35 -0.15
N ASP A 60 -1.30 -9.08 -0.06
CA ASP A 60 -0.78 -9.59 1.21
C ASP A 60 0.03 -8.49 1.91
N GLU A 61 -0.58 -7.94 2.95
CA GLU A 61 -0.06 -6.80 3.70
C GLU A 61 0.37 -7.20 5.11
N SER A 62 0.39 -8.50 5.44
CA SER A 62 0.78 -9.00 6.77
C SER A 62 2.08 -8.38 7.29
N GLN A 63 3.06 -8.18 6.40
CA GLN A 63 4.35 -7.58 6.77
C GLN A 63 4.42 -6.06 6.55
N MET A 64 3.51 -5.47 5.77
CA MET A 64 3.68 -4.13 5.19
C MET A 64 2.56 -3.11 5.54
N ALA A 65 1.41 -3.58 6.01
CA ALA A 65 0.33 -2.73 6.53
C ALA A 65 0.66 -2.15 7.91
N LEU A 66 -0.33 -1.48 8.50
CA LEU A 66 -0.31 -0.96 9.86
C LEU A 66 0.84 0.03 10.07
N CYS A 67 1.05 0.91 9.08
CA CYS A 67 2.09 1.95 9.08
C CYS A 67 3.52 1.46 9.08
N ARG A 68 3.78 0.19 8.77
CA ARG A 68 5.14 -0.30 8.51
C ARG A 68 5.84 0.48 7.40
N THR A 69 5.07 0.83 6.38
CA THR A 69 5.52 1.55 5.19
C THR A 69 5.27 3.06 5.25
N GLY A 70 4.72 3.57 6.37
CA GLY A 70 4.21 4.93 6.50
C GLY A 70 2.78 5.16 5.97
N TYR A 71 2.12 4.09 5.52
CA TYR A 71 0.74 4.06 5.01
C TYR A 71 -0.07 2.98 5.75
N ARG A 72 -1.41 3.03 5.74
CA ARG A 72 -2.22 1.98 6.39
C ARG A 72 -2.04 0.66 5.66
N PHE A 73 -1.98 0.72 4.33
CA PHE A 73 -1.64 -0.38 3.43
C PHE A 73 -0.51 0.08 2.50
N ALA A 74 0.41 -0.82 2.15
CA ALA A 74 1.48 -0.51 1.19
C ALA A 74 0.94 -0.15 -0.19
N MET A 75 -0.25 -0.66 -0.55
CA MET A 75 -0.95 -0.35 -1.79
C MET A 75 -1.21 1.14 -2.02
N GLU A 76 -1.35 1.94 -0.96
CA GLU A 76 -1.52 3.40 -1.06
C GLU A 76 -0.34 4.07 -1.77
N ARG A 77 0.88 3.53 -1.65
CA ARG A 77 2.07 4.04 -2.35
C ARG A 77 1.97 3.93 -3.87
N PHE A 78 1.17 3.01 -4.36
CA PHE A 78 0.97 2.76 -5.78
C PHE A 78 -0.26 3.50 -6.33
N GLY A 79 -1.10 4.06 -5.45
CA GLY A 79 -2.37 4.68 -5.82
C GLY A 79 -3.36 3.68 -6.40
N VAL A 80 -3.29 2.42 -5.97
CA VAL A 80 -4.15 1.31 -6.40
C VAL A 80 -4.88 0.74 -5.20
N GLU A 81 -6.14 0.37 -5.38
CA GLU A 81 -6.93 -0.33 -4.38
C GLU A 81 -6.99 -1.83 -4.71
N ALA A 82 -6.68 -2.68 -3.73
CA ALA A 82 -6.87 -4.12 -3.82
C ALA A 82 -8.32 -4.49 -3.47
N ASP A 83 -8.82 -5.57 -4.06
CA ASP A 83 -10.16 -6.09 -3.75
C ASP A 83 -10.19 -6.78 -2.39
N LEU A 84 -9.07 -7.40 -2.00
CA LEU A 84 -8.90 -8.07 -0.71
C LEU A 84 -7.52 -7.75 -0.13
N TYR A 85 -7.49 -7.56 1.18
CA TYR A 85 -6.27 -7.41 1.97
C TYR A 85 -6.11 -8.59 2.92
N VAL A 86 -4.93 -9.20 2.92
CA VAL A 86 -4.55 -10.23 3.90
C VAL A 86 -3.72 -9.57 5.00
N LEU A 87 -4.13 -9.78 6.24
CA LEU A 87 -3.47 -9.31 7.46
C LEU A 87 -3.23 -10.49 8.40
N GLY A 88 -2.19 -10.43 9.24
CA GLY A 88 -1.83 -11.47 10.20
C GLY A 88 -0.60 -11.14 11.03
#